data_AF-A0A4U0RB20-F1
#
_entry.id   AF-A0A4U0RB20-F1
#
_cell.length_a   1.000
_cell.length_b   1.000
_cell.length_c   1.000
_cell.angle_alpha   90.00
_cell.angle_beta   90.00
_cell.angle_gamma   90.00
#
_symmetry.space_group_name_H-M   'P 1'
#
loop_
_entity.id
_entity.type
_entity.pdbx_description
1 polymer ?
#
loop_
_entity_poly.entity_id
_entity_poly.type
_entity_poly.pdbx_seq_one_letter_code
_entity_poly.pdbx_strand_id
1 'polypeptide(L)'
;MIEVQGKGGQIQFDGQYVTITRKGFLARSIVGKGEKRLHISQIASVQWKPAGAIVEGFIQFGIPGGVERRSKAGNQTQQARGDENSVLFTKKQMPAFEELRKVLDAAIAQHHAPQLPTGVQSPSTADELTKLAQLVQQGLLTQAEFVQQKARLLGLQ
;
A
#
# COMPACT_ATOMS: atom_id res chain seq x y z
N MET A 1 -3.65 -11.29 -7.49
CA MET A 1 -4.48 -11.63 -6.31
C MET A 1 -3.75 -12.66 -5.47
N ILE A 2 -3.56 -12.40 -4.18
CA ILE A 2 -2.86 -13.29 -3.24
C ILE A 2 -3.85 -13.69 -2.14
N GLU A 3 -3.90 -14.98 -1.82
CA GLU A 3 -4.68 -15.51 -0.69
C GLU A 3 -3.75 -16.26 0.27
N VAL A 4 -3.89 -16.00 1.57
CA VAL A 4 -3.16 -16.73 2.62
C VAL A 4 -4.13 -17.22 3.69
N GLN A 5 -3.88 -18.44 4.18
CA GLN A 5 -4.71 -19.08 5.19
C GLN A 5 -3.98 -19.11 6.53
N GLY A 6 -4.60 -18.50 7.54
CA GLY A 6 -4.13 -18.48 8.91
C GLY A 6 -4.97 -19.36 9.83
N LYS A 7 -4.77 -19.19 11.13
CA LYS A 7 -5.55 -19.84 12.17
C LYS A 7 -6.80 -19.03 12.48
N GLY A 8 -7.97 -19.60 12.22
CA GLY A 8 -9.27 -18.95 12.47
C GLY A 8 -9.65 -17.89 11.44
N GLY A 9 -8.90 -17.75 10.34
CA GLY A 9 -9.24 -16.84 9.25
C GLY A 9 -8.29 -16.93 8.07
N GLN A 10 -8.67 -16.29 6.97
CA GLN A 10 -7.84 -16.11 5.77
C GLN A 10 -7.80 -14.63 5.39
N ILE A 11 -6.74 -14.24 4.69
CA ILE A 11 -6.60 -12.90 4.10
C ILE A 11 -6.49 -13.06 2.60
N GLN A 12 -7.22 -12.25 1.87
CA GLN A 12 -7.11 -12.10 0.43
C GLN A 12 -6.76 -10.64 0.10
N PHE A 13 -5.83 -10.45 -0.83
CA PHE A 13 -5.48 -9.16 -1.39
C PHE A 13 -5.67 -9.18 -2.91
N ASP A 14 -6.57 -8.32 -3.41
CA ASP A 14 -6.88 -8.21 -4.85
C ASP A 14 -6.05 -7.12 -5.58
N GLY A 15 -5.27 -6.33 -4.84
CA GLY A 15 -4.50 -5.18 -5.36
C GLY A 15 -5.01 -3.85 -4.83
N GLN A 16 -6.27 -3.77 -4.40
CA GLN A 16 -6.89 -2.55 -3.87
C GLN A 16 -7.52 -2.77 -2.50
N TYR A 17 -8.02 -3.97 -2.24
CA TYR A 17 -8.71 -4.35 -1.03
C TYR A 17 -8.06 -5.54 -0.35
N VAL A 18 -7.99 -5.45 0.98
CA VAL A 18 -7.67 -6.55 1.88
C VAL A 18 -8.97 -7.10 2.44
N THR A 19 -9.28 -8.34 2.11
CA THR A 19 -10.44 -9.06 2.62
C THR A 19 -10.02 -10.08 3.67
N ILE A 20 -10.57 -9.94 4.87
CA ILE A 20 -10.35 -10.84 6.00
C ILE A 20 -11.62 -11.67 6.20
N THR A 21 -11.50 -12.99 6.08
CA THR A 21 -12.65 -13.90 6.20
C THR A 21 -12.43 -14.90 7.32
N ARG A 22 -13.38 -15.01 8.25
CA ARG A 22 -13.33 -15.96 9.37
C ARG A 22 -14.01 -17.29 9.01
N LYS A 23 -13.23 -18.37 8.97
CA LYS A 23 -13.72 -19.74 8.76
C LYS A 23 -13.83 -20.48 10.10
N GLY A 24 -14.97 -21.13 10.33
CA GLY A 24 -15.25 -21.96 11.51
C GLY A 24 -16.19 -21.33 12.53
N PHE A 25 -16.96 -22.18 13.24
CA PHE A 25 -17.96 -21.77 14.23
C PHE A 25 -17.35 -20.97 15.39
N LEU A 26 -16.24 -21.46 15.97
CA LEU A 26 -15.52 -20.79 17.07
C LEU A 26 -15.01 -19.39 16.71
N ALA A 27 -14.42 -19.21 15.52
CA ALA A 27 -13.93 -17.90 15.07
C ALA A 27 -15.09 -16.91 14.87
N ARG A 28 -16.24 -17.41 14.40
CA ARG A 28 -17.47 -16.61 14.23
C ARG A 28 -18.12 -16.24 15.57
N SER A 29 -17.97 -17.06 16.60
CA SER A 29 -18.48 -16.78 17.96
C SER A 29 -17.67 -15.69 18.69
N ILE A 30 -16.36 -15.64 18.45
CA ILE A 30 -15.44 -14.74 19.17
C ILE A 30 -15.37 -13.36 18.51
N VAL A 31 -15.36 -13.31 17.19
CA VAL A 31 -15.09 -12.10 16.39
C VAL A 31 -16.32 -11.64 15.59
N GLY A 32 -17.33 -12.49 15.45
CA GLY A 32 -18.54 -12.23 14.65
C GLY A 32 -18.55 -12.98 13.30
N LYS A 33 -19.75 -13.15 12.73
CA LYS A 33 -19.93 -13.66 11.36
C LYS A 33 -19.69 -12.50 10.40
N GLY A 34 -18.48 -12.38 9.87
CA GLY A 34 -18.18 -11.30 8.93
C GLY A 34 -17.02 -11.62 8.00
N GLU A 35 -17.22 -11.29 6.74
CA GLU A 35 -16.15 -10.87 5.84
C GLU A 35 -15.90 -9.39 6.13
N LYS A 36 -14.64 -9.02 6.35
CA LYS A 36 -14.24 -7.62 6.49
C LYS A 36 -13.38 -7.22 5.31
N ARG A 37 -13.82 -6.24 4.54
CA ARG A 37 -13.09 -5.71 3.40
C ARG A 37 -12.58 -4.31 3.72
N LEU A 38 -11.27 -4.13 3.64
CA LEU A 38 -10.57 -2.87 3.90
C LEU A 38 -9.95 -2.40 2.59
N HIS A 39 -10.25 -1.16 2.18
CA HIS A 39 -9.49 -0.57 1.08
C HIS A 39 -8.09 -0.22 1.55
N ILE A 40 -7.08 -0.35 0.68
CA ILE A 40 -5.68 -0.08 1.01
C ILE A 40 -5.46 1.34 1.55
N SER A 41 -6.24 2.32 1.10
CA SER A 41 -6.21 3.70 1.61
C SER A 41 -6.74 3.86 3.04
N GLN A 42 -7.43 2.85 3.57
CA GLN A 42 -7.93 2.82 4.96
C GLN A 42 -6.94 2.14 5.90
N ILE A 43 -5.87 1.53 5.38
CA ILE A 43 -4.88 0.84 6.20
C ILE A 43 -3.83 1.86 6.62
N ALA A 44 -3.95 2.34 7.86
CA ALA A 44 -2.99 3.29 8.44
C ALA A 44 -1.68 2.61 8.84
N SER A 45 -1.74 1.35 9.29
CA SER A 45 -0.55 0.59 9.66
C SER A 45 -0.76 -0.92 9.50
N VAL A 46 0.35 -1.64 9.33
CA VAL A 46 0.37 -3.11 9.35
C VAL A 46 1.26 -3.53 10.52
N GLN A 47 0.68 -4.08 11.57
CA GLN A 47 1.43 -4.63 12.69
C GLN A 47 1.77 -6.09 12.40
N TRP A 48 3.05 -6.41 12.53
CA TRP A 48 3.59 -7.74 12.28
C TRP A 48 4.25 -8.30 13.53
N LYS A 49 3.88 -9.54 13.87
CA LYS A 49 4.62 -10.34 14.85
C LYS A 49 4.94 -11.70 14.25
N PRO A 50 6.22 -12.06 14.08
CA PRO A 50 6.59 -13.37 13.53
C PRO A 50 6.18 -14.50 14.48
N ALA A 51 5.92 -15.68 13.91
CA ALA A 51 5.60 -16.87 14.68
C ALA A 51 6.89 -17.48 15.27
N GLY A 52 6.86 -17.74 16.58
CA GLY A 52 7.93 -18.46 17.26
C GLY A 52 7.79 -19.98 17.10
N ALA A 53 8.69 -20.74 17.73
CA ALA A 53 8.59 -22.20 17.78
C ALA A 53 7.35 -22.68 18.57
N ILE A 54 6.92 -21.89 19.56
CA ILE A 54 5.83 -22.23 20.49
C ILE A 54 4.68 -21.22 20.42
N VAL A 55 4.98 -19.96 20.10
CA VAL A 55 4.00 -18.86 20.08
C VAL A 55 3.56 -18.54 18.66
N GLU A 56 2.26 -18.32 18.49
CA GLU A 56 1.68 -17.91 17.22
C GLU A 56 2.08 -16.47 16.87
N GLY A 57 2.34 -16.26 15.58
CA GLY A 57 2.51 -14.95 14.99
C GLY A 57 1.16 -14.37 14.60
N PHE A 58 1.15 -13.08 14.27
CA PHE A 58 -0.04 -12.42 13.74
C PHE A 58 0.33 -11.27 12.81
N ILE A 59 -0.60 -10.98 11.91
CA ILE A 59 -0.67 -9.75 11.15
C ILE A 59 -1.95 -9.03 11.53
N GLN A 60 -1.87 -7.73 11.77
CA GLN A 60 -2.99 -6.89 12.19
C GLN A 60 -3.00 -5.61 11.38
N PHE A 61 -4.19 -5.23 10.90
CA PHE A 61 -4.39 -4.00 10.12
C PHE A 61 -4.93 -2.90 11.02
N GLY A 62 -4.17 -1.82 11.13
CA GLY A 62 -4.58 -0.60 11.83
C GLY A 62 -5.42 0.29 10.91
N ILE A 63 -6.55 0.78 11.42
CA ILE A 63 -7.51 1.62 10.68
C ILE A 63 -7.60 2.97 11.40
N PRO A 64 -7.51 4.12 10.69
CA PRO A 64 -7.62 5.42 11.30
C PRO A 64 -9.01 5.59 11.96
N GLY A 65 -9.03 6.01 13.22
CA GLY A 65 -10.26 6.12 14.02
C GLY A 65 -10.77 4.81 14.61
N GLY A 66 -10.10 3.67 14.36
CA GLY A 66 -10.36 2.42 15.06
C GLY A 66 -9.91 2.50 16.51
N VAL A 67 -10.69 1.95 17.44
CA VAL A 67 -10.28 1.77 18.84
C VAL A 67 -9.26 0.64 18.89
N GLU A 68 -8.01 0.93 18.51
CA GLU A 68 -6.90 0.01 18.67
C GLU A 68 -6.65 -0.18 20.17
N ARG A 69 -6.95 -1.38 20.69
CA ARG A 69 -6.58 -1.71 22.06
C ARG A 69 -5.06 -1.78 22.13
N ARG A 70 -4.44 -0.68 22.58
CA ARG A 70 -3.00 -0.60 22.84
C ARG A 70 -2.62 -1.72 23.82
N SER A 71 -2.02 -2.78 23.28
CA SER A 71 -1.69 -3.97 24.05
C SER A 71 -0.60 -3.65 25.07
N LYS A 72 -0.82 -4.02 26.34
CA LYS A 72 0.25 -4.10 27.34
C LYS A 72 1.24 -5.19 26.93
N ALA A 73 2.53 -4.96 27.15
CA ALA A 73 3.59 -5.93 26.84
C ALA A 73 3.26 -7.30 27.46
N GLY A 74 3.29 -8.36 26.64
CA GLY A 74 2.97 -9.74 27.05
C GLY A 74 1.66 -10.33 26.50
N ASN A 75 0.62 -9.50 26.25
CA ASN A 75 -0.71 -10.00 25.87
C ASN A 75 -1.09 -9.81 24.40
N GLN A 76 -0.16 -9.37 23.55
CA GLN A 76 -0.43 -9.02 22.15
C GLN A 76 -1.05 -10.18 21.35
N THR A 77 -0.51 -11.40 21.47
CA THR A 77 -1.03 -12.56 20.72
C THR A 77 -2.45 -12.95 21.19
N GLN A 78 -2.75 -12.81 22.48
CA GLN A 78 -4.10 -13.09 23.00
C GLN A 78 -5.12 -12.04 22.55
N GLN A 79 -4.72 -10.76 22.45
CA GLN A 79 -5.58 -9.70 21.93
C GLN A 79 -5.81 -9.85 20.42
N ALA A 80 -4.76 -10.17 19.66
CA ALA A 80 -4.87 -10.44 18.23
C ALA A 80 -5.82 -11.61 17.93
N ARG A 81 -6.00 -12.57 18.84
CA ARG A 81 -7.01 -13.66 18.70
C ARG A 81 -8.44 -13.15 18.71
N GLY A 82 -8.72 -12.08 19.46
CA GLY A 82 -10.05 -11.49 19.58
C GLY A 82 -10.29 -10.31 18.65
N ASP A 83 -9.31 -9.92 17.83
CA ASP A 83 -9.41 -8.75 16.96
C ASP A 83 -9.84 -9.15 15.53
N GLU A 84 -10.90 -8.50 15.05
CA GLU A 84 -11.44 -8.65 13.70
C GLU A 84 -10.45 -8.27 12.59
N ASN A 85 -9.55 -7.34 12.86
CA ASN A 85 -8.52 -6.85 11.93
C ASN A 85 -7.22 -7.68 11.99
N SER A 86 -7.19 -8.77 12.77
CA SER A 86 -5.97 -9.56 13.00
C SER A 86 -6.11 -11.02 12.57
N VAL A 87 -5.15 -11.54 11.81
CA VAL A 87 -5.09 -12.98 11.50
C VAL A 87 -3.84 -13.58 12.08
N LEU A 88 -4.02 -14.67 12.83
CA LEU A 88 -2.92 -15.43 13.41
C LEU A 88 -2.41 -16.45 12.42
N PHE A 89 -1.13 -16.78 12.55
CA PHE A 89 -0.51 -17.81 11.74
C PHE A 89 0.54 -18.58 12.54
N THR A 90 0.76 -19.82 12.11
CA THR A 90 1.81 -20.69 12.64
C THR A 90 3.11 -20.49 11.88
N LYS A 91 4.22 -21.01 12.42
CA LYS A 91 5.53 -20.96 11.75
C LYS A 91 5.53 -21.59 10.35
N LYS A 92 4.69 -22.61 10.10
CA LYS A 92 4.53 -23.23 8.78
C LYS A 92 3.85 -22.31 7.76
N GLN A 93 2.95 -21.44 8.22
CA GLN A 93 2.21 -20.50 7.38
C GLN A 93 2.93 -19.16 7.21
N MET A 94 3.85 -18.84 8.11
CA MET A 94 4.58 -17.57 8.15
C MET A 94 5.19 -17.14 6.80
N PRO A 95 5.81 -18.01 5.98
CA PRO A 95 6.37 -17.58 4.69
C PRO A 95 5.33 -16.99 3.74
N ALA A 96 4.11 -17.57 3.70
CA ALA A 96 3.03 -17.04 2.87
C ALA A 96 2.57 -15.65 3.36
N PHE A 97 2.52 -15.46 4.68
CA PHE A 97 2.17 -14.18 5.29
C PHE A 97 3.26 -13.12 5.11
N GLU A 98 4.53 -13.51 5.07
CA GLU A 98 5.64 -12.61 4.74
C GLU A 98 5.55 -12.11 3.29
N GLU A 99 5.23 -13.00 2.33
CA GLU A 99 5.00 -12.60 0.94
C GLU A 99 3.80 -11.66 0.82
N LEU A 100 2.69 -11.96 1.48
CA LEU A 100 1.54 -11.06 1.54
C LEU A 100 1.94 -9.69 2.10
N ARG A 101 2.70 -9.67 3.21
CA ARG A 101 3.16 -8.43 3.83
C ARG A 101 4.01 -7.60 2.87
N LYS A 102 4.97 -8.21 2.16
CA LYS A 102 5.81 -7.47 1.19
C LYS A 102 4.96 -6.79 0.12
N VAL A 103 3.96 -7.50 -0.40
CA VAL A 103 3.07 -6.98 -1.45
C VAL A 103 2.18 -5.86 -0.91
N LEU A 104 1.68 -5.99 0.32
CA LEU A 104 0.93 -4.94 0.99
C LEU A 104 1.77 -3.71 1.29
N ASP A 105 2.98 -3.89 1.81
CA ASP A 105 3.90 -2.78 2.09
C ASP A 105 4.21 -2.00 0.80
N ALA A 106 4.41 -2.70 -0.33
CA ALA A 106 4.57 -2.06 -1.64
C ALA A 106 3.31 -1.32 -2.10
N ALA A 107 2.12 -1.91 -1.93
CA ALA A 107 0.86 -1.27 -2.29
C ALA A 107 0.58 -0.02 -1.42
N ILE A 108 0.78 -0.11 -0.11
CA ILE A 108 0.65 1.02 0.82
C ILE A 108 1.65 2.11 0.43
N ALA A 109 2.90 1.76 0.12
CA ALA A 109 3.90 2.72 -0.31
C ALA A 109 3.50 3.42 -1.63
N GLN A 110 2.88 2.74 -2.58
CA GLN A 110 2.36 3.37 -3.80
C GLN A 110 1.17 4.29 -3.53
N HIS A 111 0.32 3.95 -2.55
CA HIS A 111 -0.86 4.74 -2.18
C HIS A 111 -0.56 5.92 -1.26
N HIS A 112 0.45 5.80 -0.40
CA HIS A 112 0.92 6.85 0.52
C HIS A 112 2.18 7.56 0.02
N ALA A 113 2.73 7.16 -1.14
CA ALA A 113 3.66 8.02 -1.85
C ALA A 113 2.98 9.38 -1.95
N PRO A 114 3.59 10.46 -1.44
CA PRO A 114 3.06 11.77 -1.70
C PRO A 114 2.90 11.80 -3.21
N GLN A 115 1.68 12.00 -3.66
CA GLN A 115 1.46 12.49 -4.99
C GLN A 115 2.24 13.81 -4.97
N LEU A 116 3.51 13.77 -5.41
CA LEU A 116 4.11 14.98 -5.97
C LEU A 116 3.02 15.47 -6.90
N PRO A 117 2.51 16.69 -6.72
CA PRO A 117 1.35 17.16 -7.46
C PRO A 117 1.53 16.74 -8.91
N THR A 118 0.68 15.81 -9.36
CA THR A 118 0.68 15.28 -10.72
C THR A 118 0.12 16.38 -11.61
N GLY A 119 0.90 17.44 -11.71
CA GLY A 119 0.76 18.62 -12.53
C GLY A 119 2.09 18.96 -13.23
N VAL A 120 3.09 18.09 -13.15
CA VAL A 120 4.08 18.01 -14.22
C VAL A 120 3.56 16.95 -15.18
N GLN A 121 2.57 17.38 -15.98
CA GLN A 121 2.46 16.89 -17.34
C GLN A 121 3.89 16.85 -17.89
N SER A 122 4.35 15.71 -18.40
CA SER A 122 5.49 15.74 -19.32
C SER A 122 5.19 16.88 -20.29
N PRO A 123 5.99 17.96 -20.32
CA PRO A 123 5.60 19.15 -21.06
C PRO A 123 5.33 18.69 -22.48
N SER A 124 4.13 18.98 -22.98
CA SER A 124 3.84 18.67 -24.36
C SER A 124 4.88 19.39 -25.21
N THR A 125 5.18 18.89 -26.41
CA THR A 125 6.12 19.58 -27.31
C THR A 125 5.73 21.06 -27.51
N ALA A 126 4.44 21.39 -27.39
CA ALA A 126 3.92 22.75 -27.39
C ALA A 126 4.31 23.58 -26.14
N ASP A 127 4.32 23.00 -24.95
CA ASP A 127 4.77 23.65 -23.70
C ASP A 127 6.27 23.93 -23.72
N GLU A 128 7.06 22.98 -24.23
CA GLU A 128 8.51 23.17 -24.40
C GLU A 128 8.83 24.30 -25.39
N LEU A 129 8.11 24.37 -26.51
CA LEU A 129 8.24 25.45 -27.50
C LEU A 129 7.85 26.82 -26.91
N THR A 130 6.82 26.85 -26.08
CA THR A 130 6.39 28.10 -25.41
C THR A 130 7.45 28.61 -24.45
N LYS A 131 8.09 27.71 -23.69
CA LYS A 131 9.20 28.06 -22.80
C LYS A 131 10.43 28.56 -23.57
N LEU A 132 10.78 27.90 -24.67
CA LEU A 132 11.86 28.36 -25.56
C LEU A 132 11.57 29.76 -26.13
N ALA A 133 10.32 30.04 -26.53
CA ALA A 133 9.94 31.35 -27.04
C ALA A 133 10.05 32.45 -25.97
N GLN A 134 9.67 32.14 -24.72
CA GLN A 134 9.85 33.07 -23.60
C GLN A 134 11.32 33.40 -23.33
N LEU A 135 12.23 32.43 -23.43
CA LEU A 135 13.67 32.66 -23.24
C LEU A 135 14.26 33.59 -24.31
N VAL A 136 13.77 33.50 -25.56
CA VAL A 136 14.15 34.44 -26.63
C VAL A 136 13.61 35.83 -26.33
N GLN A 137 12.35 35.95 -25.91
CA GLN A 137 11.74 37.23 -25.54
C GLN A 137 12.44 37.90 -24.35
N GLN A 138 12.98 37.11 -23.43
CA GLN A 138 13.77 37.59 -22.30
C GLN A 138 15.23 37.92 -22.68
N GLY A 139 15.63 37.72 -23.93
CA GLY A 139 16.99 37.94 -24.40
C GLY A 139 18.02 36.95 -23.83
N LEU A 140 17.57 35.86 -23.21
CA LEU A 140 18.40 34.81 -22.64
C LEU A 140 18.81 33.76 -23.68
N LEU A 141 18.17 33.76 -24.85
CA LEU A 141 18.44 32.86 -25.95
C LEU A 141 18.41 33.62 -27.28
N THR A 142 19.35 33.34 -28.18
CA THR A 142 19.36 33.94 -29.51
C THR A 142 18.34 33.27 -30.44
N GLN A 143 17.94 33.97 -31.50
CA GLN A 143 16.98 33.43 -32.47
C GLN A 143 17.51 32.15 -33.17
N ALA A 144 18.82 32.05 -33.37
CA ALA A 144 19.47 30.88 -33.96
C ALA A 144 19.42 29.65 -33.03
N GLU A 145 19.71 29.85 -31.75
CA GLU A 145 19.63 28.79 -30.73
C GLU A 145 18.21 28.27 -30.53
N PHE A 146 17.21 29.16 -30.63
CA PHE A 146 15.81 28.77 -30.60
C PHE A 146 15.43 27.84 -31.76
N VAL A 147 15.85 28.16 -32.99
CA VAL A 147 15.54 27.35 -34.17
C VAL A 147 16.17 25.95 -34.06
N GLN A 148 17.40 25.86 -33.55
CA GLN A 148 18.09 24.59 -33.33
C GLN A 148 17.38 23.72 -32.29
N GLN A 149 16.96 24.29 -31.15
CA GLN A 149 16.23 23.55 -30.13
C GLN A 149 14.81 23.16 -30.57
N LYS A 150 14.13 24.04 -31.33
CA LYS A 150 12.83 23.74 -31.95
C LYS A 150 12.91 22.55 -32.92
N ALA A 151 13.93 22.50 -33.78
CA ALA A 151 14.12 21.39 -34.71
C ALA A 151 14.37 20.06 -33.98
N ARG A 152 15.19 20.11 -32.91
CA ARG A 152 15.45 18.95 -32.03
C ARG A 152 14.18 18.43 -31.34
N LEU A 153 13.35 19.34 -30.83
CA LEU A 153 12.09 18.98 -30.16
C LEU A 153 11.03 18.42 -31.13
N LEU A 154 11.04 18.86 -32.39
CA LEU A 154 10.12 18.39 -33.43
C LEU A 154 10.61 17.14 -34.18
N GLY A 155 11.78 16.61 -33.85
CA GLY A 155 12.35 15.42 -34.50
C GLY A 155 12.76 15.65 -35.96
N LEU A 156 12.94 16.90 -36.37
CA LEU A 156 13.43 17.29 -37.69
C LEU A 156 14.96 17.42 -37.62
N GLN A 157 15.65 16.28 -37.60
CA GLN A 157 17.11 16.24 -37.81
C GLN A 157 17.45 16.14 -39.29
#